data_AF-A0A6B3GNK7-F1
#
_entry.id   AF-A0A6B3GNK7-F1
#
_cell.length_a   1.000
_cell.length_b   1.000
_cell.length_c   1.000
_cell.angle_alpha   90.00
_cell.angle_beta   90.00
_cell.angle_gamma   90.00
#
_symmetry.space_group_name_H-M   'P 1'
#
loop_
_entity.id
_entity.type
_entity.pdbx_description
1 polymer ?
#
loop_
_entity_poly.entity_id
_entity_poly.type
_entity_poly.pdbx_seq_one_letter_code
_entity_poly.pdbx_strand_id
1 'polypeptide(L)'
;MSTPREQLSDARLYLCTDARKRQGDLPAFLDAVLTSGVDIVQLRDKGMEAAEELDHLAVFADACRRHGKLLAVNDRADVAHAIGA
;
A
#
# COMPACT_ATOMS: atom_id res chain seq x y z
N MET A 1 -9.70 -12.68 -13.41
CA MET A 1 -8.90 -11.76 -12.58
C MET A 1 -7.58 -12.44 -12.30
N SER A 2 -6.45 -11.71 -12.42
CA SER A 2 -5.13 -12.25 -12.06
C SER A 2 -5.09 -12.50 -10.55
N THR A 3 -4.55 -13.64 -10.14
CA THR A 3 -4.33 -13.98 -8.73
C THR A 3 -3.23 -13.09 -8.14
N PRO A 4 -3.18 -12.87 -6.81
CA PRO A 4 -2.08 -12.13 -6.20
C PRO A 4 -0.69 -12.69 -6.52
N ARG A 5 -0.58 -14.01 -6.71
CA ARG A 5 0.69 -14.67 -7.08
C ARG A 5 1.13 -14.35 -8.51
N GLU A 6 0.20 -14.30 -9.46
CA GLU A 6 0.47 -13.89 -10.84
C GLU A 6 0.84 -12.40 -10.89
N GLN A 7 0.09 -11.53 -10.20
CA GLN A 7 0.41 -10.11 -10.08
C GLN A 7 1.82 -9.86 -9.49
N LEU A 8 2.20 -10.63 -8.47
CA LEU A 8 3.53 -10.53 -7.88
C LEU A 8 4.63 -10.99 -8.85
N SER A 9 4.37 -12.04 -9.63
CA SER A 9 5.33 -12.53 -10.63
C SER A 9 5.55 -11.52 -11.77
N ASP A 10 4.52 -10.77 -12.13
CA ASP A 10 4.57 -9.78 -13.22
C ASP A 10 5.04 -8.39 -12.75
N ALA A 11 5.05 -8.15 -11.43
CA ALA A 11 5.41 -6.86 -10.85
C ALA A 11 6.84 -6.44 -11.19
N ARG A 12 7.01 -5.19 -11.64
CA ARG A 12 8.29 -4.62 -12.06
C ARG A 12 8.77 -3.51 -11.14
N LEU A 13 7.84 -2.80 -10.48
CA LEU A 13 8.17 -1.70 -9.59
C LEU A 13 7.45 -1.82 -8.24
N TYR A 14 8.24 -1.93 -7.18
CA TYR A 14 7.80 -1.92 -5.79
C TYR A 14 8.19 -0.57 -5.16
N LEU A 15 7.21 0.15 -4.60
CA LEU A 15 7.41 1.42 -3.91
C LEU A 15 7.18 1.27 -2.40
N CYS A 16 8.18 1.60 -1.59
CA CYS A 16 8.01 1.85 -0.15
C CYS A 16 7.91 3.36 0.09
N THR A 17 6.93 3.79 0.88
CA THR A 17 6.74 5.20 1.27
C THR A 17 6.28 5.30 2.71
N ASP A 18 6.50 6.45 3.34
CA ASP A 18 5.84 6.83 4.59
C ASP A 18 4.37 7.21 4.34
N ALA A 19 3.65 7.58 5.40
CA ALA A 19 2.27 8.04 5.33
C ALA A 19 2.11 9.45 4.74
N ARG A 20 3.21 10.09 4.31
CA ARG A 20 3.25 11.44 3.72
C ARG A 20 2.55 12.51 4.56
N LYS A 21 2.55 12.35 5.90
CA LYS A 21 1.86 13.25 6.84
C LYS A 21 2.26 14.72 6.67
N ARG A 22 3.54 14.98 6.37
CA ARG A 22 4.07 16.33 6.14
C ARG A 22 3.45 16.99 4.90
N GLN A 23 3.17 16.22 3.86
CA GLN A 23 2.60 16.71 2.60
C GLN A 23 1.06 16.68 2.64
N GLY A 24 0.46 15.76 3.39
CA GLY A 24 -1.00 15.63 3.51
C GLY A 24 -1.68 15.18 2.21
N ASP A 25 -0.93 14.59 1.28
CA ASP A 25 -1.36 14.30 -0.09
C ASP A 25 -1.43 12.80 -0.41
N LEU A 26 -1.42 11.94 0.62
CA LEU A 26 -1.30 10.48 0.46
C LEU A 26 -2.28 9.88 -0.58
N PRO A 27 -3.60 10.19 -0.59
CA PRO A 27 -4.51 9.63 -1.59
C PRO A 27 -4.14 10.01 -3.03
N ALA A 28 -3.88 11.31 -3.26
CA ALA A 28 -3.51 11.82 -4.59
C ALA A 28 -2.16 11.28 -5.05
N PHE A 29 -1.20 11.14 -4.12
CA PHE A 29 0.08 10.52 -4.38
C PHE A 29 -0.07 9.06 -4.82
N LEU A 30 -0.86 8.27 -4.08
CA LEU A 30 -1.09 6.86 -4.41
C LEU A 30 -1.75 6.71 -5.79
N ASP A 31 -2.77 7.51 -6.10
CA ASP A 31 -3.39 7.49 -7.42
C ASP A 31 -2.39 7.81 -8.54
N ALA A 32 -1.53 8.81 -8.32
CA ALA A 32 -0.52 9.21 -9.31
C ALA A 32 0.51 8.09 -9.55
N VAL A 33 1.06 7.48 -8.50
CA VAL A 33 2.12 6.47 -8.65
C VAL A 33 1.60 5.14 -9.18
N LEU A 34 0.41 4.71 -8.74
CA LEU A 34 -0.22 3.46 -9.20
C LEU A 34 -0.64 3.54 -10.67
N THR A 35 -1.10 4.71 -11.12
CA THR A 35 -1.38 4.97 -12.55
C THR A 35 -0.09 5.06 -13.38
N SER A 36 1.03 5.46 -12.77
CA SER A 36 2.31 5.66 -13.46
C SER A 36 3.22 4.43 -13.49
N GLY A 37 2.69 3.25 -13.14
CA GLY A 37 3.41 1.97 -13.30
C GLY A 37 4.01 1.38 -12.02
N VAL A 38 3.67 1.90 -10.83
CA VAL A 38 3.95 1.16 -9.59
C VAL A 38 3.01 -0.04 -9.50
N ASP A 39 3.57 -1.23 -9.23
CA ASP A 39 2.83 -2.48 -9.16
C ASP A 39 2.52 -2.91 -7.73
N ILE A 40 3.39 -2.55 -6.79
CA ILE A 40 3.29 -2.87 -5.37
C ILE A 40 3.60 -1.62 -4.56
N VAL A 41 2.76 -1.29 -3.58
CA VAL A 41 3.03 -0.23 -2.60
C VAL A 41 3.08 -0.80 -1.18
N GLN A 42 3.97 -0.24 -0.37
CA GLN A 42 4.08 -0.55 1.04
C GLN A 42 4.15 0.73 1.86
N LEU A 43 3.33 0.79 2.92
CA LEU A 43 3.52 1.74 4.00
C LEU A 43 4.68 1.25 4.88
N ARG A 44 5.70 2.10 5.02
CA ARG A 44 6.80 1.86 5.94
C ARG A 44 7.19 3.16 6.64
N ASP A 45 6.71 3.30 7.86
CA ASP A 45 7.02 4.45 8.71
C ASP A 45 7.54 3.97 10.07
N LYS A 46 8.76 4.36 10.41
CA LYS A 46 9.43 3.87 11.63
C LYS A 46 8.86 4.58 12.85
N GLY A 47 8.31 3.81 13.78
CA GLY A 47 7.76 4.36 15.02
C GLY A 47 6.32 4.86 14.91
N MET A 48 5.58 4.41 13.87
CA MET A 48 4.14 4.63 13.76
C MET A 48 3.39 3.72 14.75
N GLU A 49 2.40 4.28 15.43
CA GLU A 49 1.53 3.54 16.34
C GLU A 49 0.52 2.67 15.57
N ALA A 50 0.14 1.53 16.15
CA ALA A 50 -0.65 0.53 15.45
C ALA A 50 -2.01 1.02 14.93
N ALA A 51 -2.71 1.85 15.70
CA ALA A 51 -4.01 2.37 15.31
C ALA A 51 -3.88 3.36 14.13
N GLU A 52 -2.87 4.22 14.18
CA GLU A 52 -2.58 5.18 13.11
C GLU A 52 -2.10 4.47 11.83
N GLU A 53 -1.33 3.40 11.97
CA GLU A 53 -0.92 2.53 10.86
C GLU A 53 -2.13 1.94 10.14
N LEU A 54 -3.13 1.45 10.89
CA LEU A 54 -4.38 0.91 10.31
C LEU A 54 -5.15 1.97 9.51
N ASP A 55 -5.26 3.20 10.04
CA ASP A 55 -5.96 4.29 9.35
C ASP A 55 -5.29 4.63 8.01
N HIS A 56 -3.96 4.70 7.98
CA HIS A 56 -3.23 4.91 6.73
C HIS A 56 -3.33 3.71 5.80
N LEU A 57 -3.19 2.49 6.30
CA LEU A 57 -3.29 1.28 5.49
C LEU A 57 -4.66 1.10 4.84
N ALA A 58 -5.74 1.58 5.46
CA ALA A 58 -7.06 1.62 4.82
C ALA A 58 -7.06 2.46 3.53
N VAL A 59 -6.32 3.59 3.51
CA VAL A 59 -6.15 4.43 2.31
C VAL A 59 -5.34 3.70 1.24
N PHE A 60 -4.27 3.01 1.63
CA PHE A 60 -3.47 2.20 0.71
C PHE A 60 -4.27 1.05 0.11
N ALA A 61 -5.03 0.33 0.94
CA ALA A 61 -5.84 -0.81 0.52
C ALA A 61 -6.93 -0.39 -0.47
N ASP A 62 -7.61 0.73 -0.21
CA ASP A 62 -8.60 1.26 -1.14
C ASP A 62 -7.96 1.67 -2.47
N ALA A 63 -6.81 2.36 -2.45
CA ALA A 63 -6.09 2.71 -3.67
C ALA A 63 -5.66 1.47 -4.47
N CYS A 64 -5.03 0.49 -3.82
CA CYS A 64 -4.61 -0.76 -4.47
C CYS A 64 -5.78 -1.49 -5.11
N ARG A 65 -6.93 -1.57 -4.41
CA ARG A 65 -8.16 -2.18 -4.94
C ARG A 65 -8.70 -1.44 -6.16
N ARG A 66 -8.73 -0.09 -6.14
CA ARG A 66 -9.19 0.72 -7.28
C ARG A 66 -8.30 0.54 -8.51
N HIS A 67 -6.99 0.42 -8.30
CA HIS A 67 -5.99 0.31 -9.38
C HIS A 67 -5.62 -1.14 -9.76
N GLY A 68 -6.15 -2.13 -9.05
CA GLY A 68 -5.82 -3.55 -9.27
C GLY A 68 -4.34 -3.87 -9.01
N LYS A 69 -3.72 -3.21 -8.03
CA LYS A 69 -2.31 -3.35 -7.64
C LYS A 69 -2.19 -4.01 -6.26
N LEU A 70 -0.97 -4.44 -5.91
CA LEU A 70 -0.73 -5.12 -4.64
C LEU A 70 -0.39 -4.15 -3.51
N LEU A 71 -0.92 -4.44 -2.32
CA LEU A 71 -0.51 -3.82 -1.07
C LEU A 71 0.39 -4.79 -0.31
N ALA A 72 1.47 -4.27 0.26
CA ALA A 72 2.28 -4.99 1.23
C ALA A 72 2.30 -4.26 2.57
N VAL A 73 2.25 -5.04 3.66
CA VAL A 73 2.40 -4.56 5.04
C VAL A 73 3.75 -5.02 5.57
N ASN A 74 4.48 -4.12 6.23
CA ASN A 74 5.82 -4.40 6.74
C ASN A 74 5.76 -4.97 8.16
N ASP A 75 6.50 -6.05 8.43
CA ASP A 75 6.75 -6.69 9.74
C ASP A 75 5.53 -7.18 10.57
N ARG A 76 4.31 -6.78 10.21
CA ARG A 76 3.09 -6.96 11.03
C ARG A 76 2.02 -7.80 10.35
N ALA A 77 2.06 -9.10 10.59
CA ALA A 77 1.10 -10.05 10.02
C ALA A 77 -0.33 -9.89 10.58
N ASP A 78 -0.45 -9.45 11.84
CA ASP A 78 -1.72 -9.10 12.48
C ASP A 78 -2.44 -7.98 11.74
N VAL A 79 -1.69 -6.93 11.39
CA VAL A 79 -2.19 -5.78 10.63
C VAL A 79 -2.53 -6.18 9.20
N ALA A 80 -1.65 -6.93 8.54
CA ALA A 80 -1.91 -7.47 7.19
C ALA A 80 -3.24 -8.23 7.14
N HIS A 81 -3.46 -9.12 8.10
CA HIS A 81 -4.71 -9.88 8.19
C HIS A 81 -5.92 -9.00 8.45
N ALA A 82 -5.81 -8.02 9.35
CA ALA A 82 -6.92 -7.12 9.71
C ALA A 82 -7.45 -6.30 8.53
N ILE A 83 -6.57 -5.93 7.58
CA ILE A 83 -6.94 -5.14 6.41
C ILE A 83 -7.20 -5.98 5.15
N GLY A 84 -6.96 -7.30 5.20
CA GLY A 84 -7.09 -8.20 4.06
C GLY A 84 -6.04 -7.99 2.97
N ALA A 85 -4.80 -7.69 3.37
CA ALA A 85 -3.65 -7.63 2.47
C ALA A 85 -3.22 -9.03 1.97
#